data_AF-A0A2G2Y1D9-F1
#
_entry.id   AF-A0A2G2Y1D9-F1
#
_cell.length_a   1.000
_cell.length_b   1.000
_cell.length_c   1.000
_cell.angle_alpha   90.00
_cell.angle_beta   90.00
_cell.angle_gamma   90.00
#
_symmetry.space_group_name_H-M   'P 1'
#
loop_
_entity.id
_entity.type
_entity.pdbx_description
1 polymer ?
#
loop_
_entity_poly.entity_id
_entity_poly.type
_entity_poly.pdbx_seq_one_letter_code
_entity_poly.pdbx_strand_id
1 'polypeptide(L)'
;MSTGSDSTMSDETDNLSHGIEKQYLASPIKNSVDKYQLIPEFLKVRGLVKQHLDSFNYFVKTEIKKIVRANNEIRSTRDPNIFLRYRDVRIGEPSMIYDGVTEKLSPQKCRLSSLT
;
A
#
# COMPACT_ATOMS: atom_id res chain seq x y z
N MET A 1 19.28 68.57 4.69
CA MET A 1 19.45 67.62 3.58
C MET A 1 19.91 66.30 4.19
N SER A 2 18.97 65.40 4.44
CA SER A 2 19.22 64.05 4.95
C SER A 2 19.60 63.16 3.78
N THR A 3 20.74 62.48 3.86
CA THR A 3 21.06 61.34 3.01
C THR A 3 21.05 60.10 3.88
N GLY A 4 19.98 59.33 3.74
CA GLY A 4 19.94 57.93 4.11
C GLY A 4 20.65 57.09 3.04
N SER A 5 21.27 56.02 3.48
CA SER A 5 21.71 54.86 2.70
C SER A 5 21.83 53.72 3.73
N ASP A 6 20.71 53.09 4.07
CA ASP A 6 20.15 51.89 3.45
C ASP A 6 21.07 50.67 3.60
N SER A 7 20.68 49.84 4.55
CA SER A 7 21.19 48.52 4.85
C SER A 7 20.58 47.51 3.89
N THR A 8 21.41 46.84 3.09
CA THR A 8 21.01 45.64 2.35
C THR A 8 21.88 44.47 2.78
N MET A 9 21.27 43.63 3.61
CA MET A 9 21.68 42.28 3.97
C MET A 9 20.95 41.33 3.01
N SER A 10 21.70 40.63 2.15
CA SER A 10 21.23 39.52 1.28
C SER A 10 22.49 38.95 0.61
N ASP A 11 22.81 37.66 0.59
CA ASP A 11 21.96 36.47 0.69
C ASP A 11 22.64 35.37 1.51
N GLU A 12 21.86 34.82 2.45
CA GLU A 12 22.07 33.50 3.01
C GLU A 12 21.51 32.43 2.07
N THR A 13 22.11 31.24 2.20
CA THR A 13 21.54 29.92 1.88
C THR A 13 21.48 29.51 0.42
N ASP A 14 22.63 29.09 -0.10
CA ASP A 14 22.63 28.14 -1.20
C ASP A 14 23.37 26.86 -0.78
N ASN A 15 22.67 25.72 -0.96
CA ASN A 15 23.19 24.36 -1.04
C ASN A 15 23.57 23.61 0.25
N LEU A 16 22.56 23.01 0.90
CA LEU A 16 22.77 21.78 1.68
C LEU A 16 21.94 20.60 1.12
N SER A 17 22.16 20.28 -0.15
CA SER A 17 21.87 18.94 -0.68
C SER A 17 23.17 18.12 -0.72
N HIS A 18 23.77 17.89 0.46
CA HIS A 18 24.89 16.96 0.55
C HIS A 18 24.40 15.55 0.19
N GLY A 19 24.80 15.08 -1.00
CA GLY A 19 24.63 13.71 -1.42
C GLY A 19 25.28 12.80 -0.39
N ILE A 20 24.46 11.93 0.22
CA ILE A 20 24.93 11.00 1.24
C ILE A 20 25.99 10.08 0.61
N GLU A 21 27.23 10.17 1.08
CA GLU A 21 28.35 9.35 0.57
C GLU A 21 28.09 7.87 0.87
N LYS A 22 27.75 7.09 -0.17
CA LYS A 22 27.45 5.65 -0.06
C LYS A 22 28.59 4.84 0.55
N GLN A 23 29.83 5.30 0.43
CA GLN A 23 31.00 4.64 1.02
C GLN A 23 30.98 4.69 2.55
N TYR A 24 30.50 5.79 3.15
CA TYR A 24 30.33 5.92 4.59
C TYR A 24 29.25 4.96 5.11
N LEU A 25 28.14 4.81 4.39
CA LEU A 25 27.05 3.88 4.73
C LEU A 25 27.44 2.40 4.64
N ALA A 26 28.40 2.07 3.77
CA ALA A 26 28.93 0.72 3.62
C ALA A 26 30.09 0.40 4.58
N SER A 27 30.54 1.39 5.37
CA SER A 27 31.63 1.18 6.31
C SER A 27 31.22 0.21 7.44
N PRO A 28 32.12 -0.67 7.90
CA PRO A 28 31.79 -1.64 8.94
C PRO A 28 31.38 -0.98 10.25
N ILE A 29 30.25 -1.41 10.80
CA ILE A 29 29.77 -0.96 12.12
C ILE A 29 30.71 -1.54 13.19
N LYS A 30 31.34 -0.66 13.98
CA LYS A 30 32.41 -1.01 14.92
C LYS A 30 31.92 -1.79 16.14
N ASN A 31 30.71 -1.52 16.64
CA ASN A 31 30.13 -2.18 17.81
C ASN A 31 28.84 -2.93 17.44
N SER A 32 28.61 -4.11 18.03
CA SER A 32 27.37 -4.88 17.85
C SER A 32 26.12 -4.11 18.32
N VAL A 33 26.26 -3.25 19.33
CA VAL A 33 25.18 -2.41 19.88
C VAL A 33 24.69 -1.37 18.88
N ASP A 34 25.54 -0.88 17.98
CA ASP A 34 25.14 0.16 17.02
C ASP A 34 24.25 -0.40 15.89
N LYS A 35 24.22 -1.73 15.71
CA LYS A 35 23.40 -2.40 14.68
C LYS A 35 21.90 -2.26 14.94
N TYR A 36 21.47 -2.01 16.18
CA TYR A 36 20.06 -1.81 16.51
C TYR A 36 19.44 -0.60 15.79
N GLN A 37 20.26 0.38 15.38
CA GLN A 37 19.81 1.54 14.58
C GLN A 37 19.26 1.14 13.20
N LEU A 38 19.59 -0.06 12.70
CA LEU A 38 19.05 -0.58 11.44
C LEU A 38 17.59 -1.04 11.56
N ILE A 39 17.12 -1.38 12.76
CA ILE A 39 15.77 -1.92 12.97
C ILE A 39 14.70 -0.88 12.63
N PRO A 40 14.74 0.37 13.15
CA PRO A 40 13.79 1.41 12.76
C PRO A 40 13.74 1.63 11.25
N GLU A 41 14.89 1.70 10.57
CA GLU A 41 14.96 1.92 9.13
C GLU A 41 14.42 0.71 8.34
N PHE A 42 14.75 -0.51 8.76
CA PHE A 42 14.19 -1.73 8.18
C PHE A 42 12.67 -1.78 8.32
N LEU A 43 12.14 -1.44 9.51
CA LEU A 43 10.70 -1.42 9.77
C LEU A 43 9.97 -0.34 8.99
N LYS A 44 10.58 0.82 8.71
CA LYS A 44 10.00 1.84 7.83
C LYS A 44 9.79 1.32 6.40
N VAL A 45 10.74 0.54 5.87
CA VAL A 45 10.70 0.04 4.48
C VAL A 45 9.86 -1.24 4.35
N ARG A 46 10.09 -2.19 5.27
CA ARG A 46 9.52 -3.53 5.21
C ARG A 46 8.27 -3.67 6.07
N GLY A 47 8.02 -2.83 7.07
CA GLY A 47 6.86 -2.95 7.96
C GLY A 47 6.84 -4.23 8.80
N LEU A 48 6.10 -4.23 9.91
CA LEU A 48 5.92 -5.42 10.74
C LEU A 48 4.95 -6.44 10.13
N VAL A 49 3.95 -5.96 9.40
CA VAL A 49 2.80 -6.76 8.90
C VAL A 49 2.75 -6.86 7.38
N LYS A 50 3.78 -6.38 6.69
CA LYS A 50 3.77 -6.22 5.23
C LYS A 50 3.66 -7.54 4.48
N GLN A 51 4.22 -8.62 5.01
CA GLN A 51 4.09 -9.95 4.38
C GLN A 51 2.62 -10.33 4.16
N HIS A 52 1.77 -10.15 5.18
CA HIS A 52 0.35 -10.47 5.09
C HIS A 52 -0.37 -9.56 4.09
N LEU A 53 -0.07 -8.26 4.14
CA LEU A 53 -0.68 -7.29 3.24
C LEU A 53 -0.26 -7.51 1.77
N ASP A 54 1.01 -7.79 1.52
CA ASP A 54 1.55 -8.04 0.19
C ASP A 54 0.96 -9.34 -0.40
N SER A 55 0.85 -10.40 0.39
CA SER A 55 0.20 -11.65 -0.03
C SER A 55 -1.27 -11.43 -0.40
N PHE A 56 -2.02 -10.69 0.44
CA PHE A 56 -3.43 -10.41 0.16
C PHE A 56 -3.61 -9.50 -1.06
N ASN A 57 -2.77 -8.47 -1.19
CA ASN A 57 -2.76 -7.58 -2.36
C ASN A 57 -2.45 -8.33 -3.65
N TYR A 58 -1.50 -9.27 -3.62
CA TYR A 58 -1.19 -10.12 -4.77
C TYR A 58 -2.36 -11.01 -5.15
N PHE A 59 -2.99 -11.65 -4.16
CA PHE A 59 -4.18 -12.47 -4.35
C PHE A 59 -5.31 -11.68 -5.02
N VAL A 60 -5.66 -10.53 -4.46
CA VAL A 60 -6.74 -9.63 -4.93
C VAL A 60 -6.47 -9.10 -6.34
N LYS A 61 -5.23 -8.67 -6.63
CA LYS A 61 -4.91 -8.05 -7.92
C LYS A 61 -4.71 -9.07 -9.03
N THR A 62 -4.18 -10.25 -8.70
CA THR A 62 -3.64 -11.20 -9.68
C THR A 62 -4.29 -12.57 -9.60
N GLU A 63 -4.23 -13.23 -8.44
CA GLU A 63 -4.56 -14.65 -8.35
C GLU A 63 -6.06 -14.92 -8.50
N ILE A 64 -6.92 -14.07 -7.94
CA ILE A 64 -8.38 -14.24 -8.09
C ILE A 64 -8.79 -14.22 -9.57
N LYS A 65 -8.15 -13.39 -10.39
CA LYS A 65 -8.38 -13.34 -11.85
C LYS A 65 -7.89 -14.61 -12.54
N LYS A 66 -6.75 -15.16 -12.11
CA LYS A 66 -6.23 -16.44 -12.63
C LYS A 66 -7.18 -17.59 -12.31
N ILE A 67 -7.71 -17.64 -11.08
CA ILE A 67 -8.68 -18.66 -10.65
C ILE A 67 -9.94 -18.61 -11.51
N VAL A 68 -10.51 -17.42 -11.71
CA VAL A 68 -11.71 -17.24 -12.53
C VAL A 68 -11.45 -17.57 -13.99
N ARG A 69 -10.28 -17.22 -14.54
CA ARG A 69 -9.90 -17.58 -15.92
C ARG A 69 -9.76 -19.09 -16.11
N ALA A 70 -9.21 -19.80 -15.13
CA ALA A 70 -9.05 -21.26 -15.20
C ALA A 70 -10.40 -21.99 -15.17
N ASN A 71 -11.41 -21.42 -14.51
CA ASN A 71 -12.75 -21.98 -14.34
C ASN A 71 -13.81 -21.12 -15.03
N ASN A 72 -13.51 -20.63 -16.24
CA ASN A 72 -14.28 -19.54 -16.85
C ASN A 72 -15.61 -19.95 -17.46
N GLU A 73 -15.95 -21.24 -17.55
CA GLU A 73 -17.17 -21.71 -18.21
C GLU A 73 -17.88 -22.79 -17.38
N ILE A 74 -19.19 -22.61 -17.21
CA ILE A 74 -20.10 -23.63 -16.70
C ILE A 74 -21.06 -23.98 -17.83
N ARG A 75 -21.09 -25.25 -18.24
CA ARG A 75 -21.93 -25.72 -19.34
C ARG A 75 -23.01 -26.67 -18.83
N SER A 76 -24.22 -26.56 -19.36
CA SER A 76 -25.30 -27.50 -19.06
C SER A 76 -24.93 -28.90 -19.53
N THR A 77 -25.24 -29.91 -18.71
CA THR A 77 -25.04 -31.33 -19.08
C THR A 77 -26.08 -31.82 -20.08
N ARG A 78 -27.26 -31.18 -20.14
CA ARG A 78 -28.40 -31.58 -20.99
C ARG A 78 -28.40 -30.91 -22.36
N ASP A 79 -28.02 -29.63 -22.43
CA ASP A 79 -27.93 -28.87 -23.68
C ASP A 79 -26.59 -28.13 -23.76
N PRO A 80 -25.65 -28.60 -24.61
CA PRO A 80 -24.33 -27.98 -24.75
C PRO A 80 -24.34 -26.53 -25.25
N ASN A 81 -25.43 -26.05 -25.84
CA ASN A 81 -25.55 -24.66 -26.31
C ASN A 81 -25.83 -23.67 -25.16
N ILE A 82 -26.25 -24.17 -23.99
CA ILE A 82 -26.52 -23.36 -22.81
C ILE A 82 -25.28 -23.38 -21.91
N PHE A 83 -24.58 -22.25 -21.83
CA PHE A 83 -23.42 -22.08 -20.97
C PHE A 83 -23.37 -20.68 -20.35
N LEU A 84 -22.74 -20.59 -19.20
CA LEU A 84 -22.36 -19.35 -18.52
C LEU A 84 -20.84 -19.19 -18.64
N ARG A 85 -20.38 -18.01 -19.06
CA ARG A 85 -18.95 -17.70 -19.12
C ARG A 85 -18.59 -16.50 -18.23
N TYR A 86 -17.69 -16.72 -17.29
CA TYR A 86 -17.06 -15.66 -16.49
C TYR A 86 -16.05 -14.89 -17.35
N ARG A 87 -16.27 -13.58 -17.48
CA ARG A 87 -15.38 -12.70 -18.26
C ARG A 87 -14.28 -12.06 -17.43
N ASP A 88 -14.63 -11.60 -16.23
CA ASP A 88 -13.74 -10.87 -15.33
C ASP A 88 -14.29 -10.94 -13.89
N VAL A 89 -13.46 -10.56 -12.92
CA VAL A 89 -13.81 -10.47 -11.49
C VAL A 89 -13.28 -9.17 -10.91
N ARG A 90 -14.09 -8.53 -10.07
CA ARG A 90 -13.78 -7.25 -9.42
C ARG A 90 -14.18 -7.30 -7.97
N ILE A 91 -13.36 -6.67 -7.13
CA ILE A 91 -13.62 -6.50 -5.71
C ILE A 91 -14.06 -5.05 -5.52
N GLY A 92 -15.26 -4.87 -4.96
CA GLY A 92 -15.83 -3.56 -4.67
C GLY A 92 -15.42 -3.02 -3.30
N GLU A 93 -16.00 -1.88 -2.94
CA GLU A 93 -15.84 -1.32 -1.60
C GLU A 93 -16.64 -2.13 -0.57
N PRO A 94 -16.14 -2.23 0.69
CA PRO A 94 -16.81 -2.98 1.75
C PRO A 94 -18.18 -2.35 2.05
N SER A 95 -19.24 -3.13 1.84
CA SER A 95 -20.62 -2.66 1.98
C SER A 95 -21.57 -3.81 2.35
N MET A 96 -22.73 -3.47 2.90
CA MET A 96 -23.81 -4.40 3.23
C MET A 96 -25.14 -3.84 2.74
N ILE A 97 -26.02 -4.72 2.26
CA ILE A 97 -27.37 -4.35 1.85
C ILE A 97 -28.32 -4.65 3.00
N TYR A 98 -29.00 -3.62 3.49
CA TYR A 98 -30.03 -3.72 4.52
C TYR A 98 -31.30 -3.03 4.01
N ASP A 99 -32.43 -3.74 3.98
CA ASP A 99 -33.72 -3.24 3.47
C ASP A 99 -33.64 -2.54 2.10
N GLY A 100 -32.80 -3.07 1.20
CA GLY A 100 -32.60 -2.53 -0.15
C GLY A 100 -31.68 -1.29 -0.22
N VAL A 101 -31.17 -0.80 0.91
CA VAL A 101 -30.20 0.29 0.99
C VAL A 101 -28.79 -0.29 1.15
N THR A 102 -27.84 0.20 0.34
CA THR A 102 -26.43 -0.18 0.45
C THR A 102 -25.72 0.75 1.42
N GLU A 103 -25.17 0.20 2.50
CA GLU A 103 -24.41 0.94 3.49
C GLU A 103 -22.93 0.57 3.43
N LYS A 104 -22.03 1.55 3.56
CA LYS A 104 -20.59 1.31 3.65
C LYS A 104 -20.21 0.78 5.02
N LEU A 105 -19.29 -0.17 5.06
CA LEU A 105 -18.80 -0.76 6.31
C LEU A 105 -17.46 -0.16 6.72
N SER A 106 -17.28 0.04 8.03
CA SER A 106 -15.99 0.32 8.64
C SER A 106 -15.57 -0.88 9.51
N PRO A 107 -14.26 -1.11 9.70
CA PRO A 107 -13.79 -2.21 10.55
C PRO A 107 -14.32 -2.13 11.99
N GLN A 108 -14.48 -0.92 12.53
CA GLN A 108 -15.03 -0.73 13.87
C GLN A 108 -16.51 -1.12 13.93
N LYS A 109 -17.30 -0.77 12.91
CA LYS A 109 -18.71 -1.16 12.82
C LYS A 109 -18.82 -2.69 12.82
N CYS A 110 -18.08 -3.37 11.94
CA CYS A 110 -18.08 -4.84 11.88
C CYS A 110 -17.75 -5.49 13.22
N ARG A 111 -16.76 -4.96 13.94
CA ARG A 111 -16.36 -5.47 15.26
C ARG A 111 -17.45 -5.31 16.34
N LEU A 112 -18.20 -4.21 16.32
CA LEU A 112 -19.24 -3.94 17.33
C LEU A 112 -20.53 -4.71 17.08
N SER A 113 -20.87 -4.98 15.81
CA SER A 113 -22.11 -5.64 15.42
C SER A 113 -21.92 -7.08 14.95
N SER A 114 -20.75 -7.67 15.18
CA SER A 114 -20.40 -9.04 14.75
C SER A 114 -20.70 -9.32 13.26
N LEU A 115 -20.40 -8.35 12.39
CA LEU A 115 -20.53 -8.49 10.93
C LEU A 115 -19.18 -8.87 10.32
N THR A 116 -19.21 -9.44 9.12
CA THR A 116 -18.02 -9.80 8.30
C THR A 116 -17.98 -8.99 7.02
#